data_AF-R4X467-F1
#
_entry.id   AF-R4X467-F1
#
_cell.length_a   1.000
_cell.length_b   1.000
_cell.length_c   1.000
_cell.angle_alpha   90.00
_cell.angle_beta   90.00
_cell.angle_gamma   90.00
#
_symmetry.space_group_name_H-M   'P 1'
#
loop_
_entity.id
_entity.type
_entity.pdbx_description
1 polymer ?
#
loop_
_entity_poly.entity_id
_entity_poly.type
_entity_poly.pdbx_seq_one_letter_code
_entity_poly.pdbx_strand_id
1 'polypeptide(L)'
;MKGYALSTVIWDRLPIGVCWNLSNTEFAQTSAERNWTRLAIQETWEQHSGVEFSGWQQCTNDPNYYGIRISVEDIDGGAPHTMGLGAMLNNAQGGMALNFTFKNWSPSCQGREEYCIRRIAAHEFGHALGFAHEQNRPDTPSSCIEPAQGTRGDTMVGLWDLASIMNYCNPQWNGDGKLSATDIEMAQKFYGPHKDTESVFVMKRVASPAKITEYDLNTRAEVSTINLDFGSGDDYVRRMFASPDQKRLYFELAIASQPGLQEKGAQSSVLIAYDIASRAIAWNVRLSRTASIELRVSPDNSQIYYAADNTISVINAEDGKVGNVMTFPAYYSVKALDTTPDDNDTVYVLASTSGTQQNILRVNMKTKSVMTSFAAGQLPSRDYHVLAVTPDGKRAVYMKPVSNLGGSNMSEMDLSNGKIRQLPGGEPYKSVNNLQATNNHQVVFVDNNEYNVAPVIFYDLDTGGKVWAESNRKLIPEIQYDAKTQSVFLMSDLKDTVEQLVPQGDGTYKNIDFGFTAFTEDVIWKPMAAPFVFVRR
;
A
#
# COMPACT_ATOMS: atom_id res chain seq x y z
N MET A 1 16.02 25.14 -8.26
CA MET A 1 14.74 24.60 -8.75
C MET A 1 14.35 25.37 -10.01
N LYS A 2 14.74 24.98 -11.25
CA LYS A 2 14.27 25.57 -12.54
C LYS A 2 13.76 24.45 -13.45
N GLY A 3 12.78 24.83 -14.25
CA GLY A 3 12.17 24.04 -15.31
C GLY A 3 11.69 25.00 -16.39
N TYR A 4 11.50 24.52 -17.61
CA TYR A 4 11.18 25.35 -18.77
C TYR A 4 9.94 24.81 -19.49
N ALA A 5 8.81 25.49 -19.34
CA ALA A 5 7.52 25.06 -19.90
C ALA A 5 7.04 26.01 -21.01
N LEU A 6 6.30 25.48 -21.98
CA LEU A 6 5.48 26.26 -22.90
C LEU A 6 4.06 26.32 -22.33
N SER A 7 3.78 27.33 -21.49
CA SER A 7 2.51 27.45 -20.76
C SER A 7 1.28 27.54 -21.66
N THR A 8 1.48 28.02 -22.89
CA THR A 8 0.46 28.15 -23.94
C THR A 8 -0.02 26.83 -24.55
N VAL A 9 0.59 25.68 -24.22
CA VAL A 9 0.20 24.34 -24.73
C VAL A 9 -0.05 23.29 -23.64
N ILE A 10 -0.20 23.72 -22.38
CA ILE A 10 -0.59 22.84 -21.27
C ILE A 10 -2.00 22.28 -21.53
N TRP A 11 -2.23 21.00 -21.22
CA TRP A 11 -3.53 20.35 -21.47
C TRP A 11 -4.62 20.94 -20.56
N ASP A 12 -5.77 21.30 -21.14
CA ASP A 12 -6.90 21.94 -20.45
C ASP A 12 -7.80 20.94 -19.68
N ARG A 13 -7.58 19.64 -19.86
CA ARG A 13 -8.45 18.57 -19.34
C ARG A 13 -7.64 17.32 -19.01
N LEU A 14 -8.04 16.68 -17.91
CA LEU A 14 -7.51 15.40 -17.44
C LEU A 14 -8.64 14.37 -17.33
N PRO A 15 -8.35 13.06 -17.45
CA PRO A 15 -7.06 12.49 -17.86
C PRO A 15 -6.74 12.78 -19.33
N ILE A 16 -5.45 12.83 -19.66
CA ILE A 16 -4.96 12.92 -21.04
C ILE A 16 -5.11 11.52 -21.67
N GLY A 17 -5.61 11.45 -22.91
CA GLY A 17 -5.61 10.19 -23.65
C GLY A 17 -4.20 9.79 -24.09
N VAL A 18 -3.87 8.50 -24.01
CA VAL A 18 -2.69 7.88 -24.64
C VAL A 18 -3.16 6.63 -25.36
N CYS A 19 -2.80 6.42 -26.63
CA CYS A 19 -3.05 5.15 -27.31
C CYS A 19 -1.90 4.72 -28.21
N TRP A 20 -1.81 3.42 -28.49
CA TRP A 20 -0.75 2.83 -29.31
C TRP A 20 -1.16 2.71 -30.78
N ASN A 21 -0.55 3.53 -31.64
CA ASN A 21 -0.71 3.54 -33.08
C ASN A 21 0.20 2.48 -33.72
N LEU A 22 -0.19 1.22 -33.52
CA LEU A 22 0.52 -0.01 -33.93
C LEU A 22 -0.41 -0.96 -34.69
N SER A 23 0.15 -1.88 -35.48
CA SER A 23 -0.59 -3.03 -35.98
C SER A 23 -0.91 -4.03 -34.85
N ASN A 24 -1.87 -4.91 -35.08
CA ASN A 24 -2.27 -5.95 -34.12
C ASN A 24 -1.08 -6.86 -33.74
N THR A 25 -0.16 -7.11 -34.68
CA THR A 25 1.04 -7.94 -34.47
C THR A 25 2.02 -7.24 -33.53
N GLU A 26 2.37 -5.98 -33.82
CA GLU A 26 3.29 -5.19 -33.01
C GLU A 26 2.71 -4.94 -31.61
N PHE A 27 1.41 -4.63 -31.52
CA PHE A 27 0.73 -4.42 -30.25
C PHE A 27 0.75 -5.69 -29.37
N ALA A 28 0.55 -6.87 -29.96
CA ALA A 28 0.64 -8.14 -29.23
C ALA A 28 2.08 -8.46 -28.79
N GLN A 29 3.07 -8.21 -29.64
CA GLN A 29 4.48 -8.50 -29.36
C GLN A 29 5.07 -7.56 -28.29
N THR A 30 4.80 -6.25 -28.37
CA THR A 30 5.41 -5.21 -27.51
C THR A 30 4.76 -5.05 -26.12
N SER A 31 4.17 -6.12 -25.59
CA SER A 31 3.35 -6.02 -24.37
C SER A 31 4.15 -5.69 -23.10
N ALA A 32 5.43 -6.08 -23.02
CA ALA A 32 6.30 -5.74 -21.90
C ALA A 32 6.76 -4.28 -21.98
N GLU A 33 7.18 -3.85 -23.16
CA GLU A 33 7.74 -2.53 -23.46
C GLU A 33 6.71 -1.41 -23.28
N ARG A 34 5.48 -1.65 -23.73
CA ARG A 34 4.34 -0.74 -23.49
C ARG A 34 3.97 -0.67 -22.00
N ASN A 35 4.18 -1.75 -21.24
CA ASN A 35 3.97 -1.75 -19.79
C ASN A 35 5.12 -1.05 -19.04
N TRP A 36 6.37 -1.23 -19.44
CA TRP A 36 7.52 -0.48 -18.92
C TRP A 36 7.36 1.02 -19.17
N THR A 37 6.88 1.40 -20.36
CA THR A 37 6.51 2.79 -20.68
C THR A 37 5.48 3.30 -19.67
N ARG A 38 4.33 2.63 -19.55
CA ARG A 38 3.24 3.02 -18.63
C ARG A 38 3.70 3.13 -17.17
N LEU A 39 4.49 2.17 -16.68
CA LEU A 39 5.02 2.17 -15.31
C LEU A 39 6.00 3.32 -15.07
N ALA A 40 6.85 3.66 -16.05
CA ALA A 40 7.74 4.81 -15.94
C ALA A 40 6.97 6.13 -15.80
N ILE A 41 5.83 6.29 -16.47
CA ILE A 41 5.00 7.50 -16.36
C ILE A 41 4.26 7.53 -15.01
N GLN A 42 3.78 6.38 -14.55
CA GLN A 42 3.17 6.23 -13.22
C GLN A 42 4.15 6.61 -12.11
N GLU A 43 5.38 6.09 -12.16
CA GLU A 43 6.44 6.33 -11.16
C GLU A 43 7.12 7.71 -11.27
N THR A 44 6.74 8.55 -12.24
CA THR A 44 7.31 9.89 -12.43
C THR A 44 6.23 10.97 -12.39
N TRP A 45 5.63 11.28 -13.54
CA TRP A 45 4.76 12.44 -13.68
C TRP A 45 3.44 12.29 -12.93
N GLU A 46 2.82 11.09 -12.96
CA GLU A 46 1.56 10.84 -12.26
C GLU A 46 1.79 10.78 -10.75
N GLN A 47 2.76 10.02 -10.24
CA GLN A 47 3.08 9.94 -8.80
C GLN A 47 3.45 11.30 -8.16
N HIS A 48 3.95 12.26 -8.95
CA HIS A 48 4.42 13.54 -8.41
C HIS A 48 3.57 14.77 -8.76
N SER A 49 2.51 14.63 -9.56
CA SER A 49 1.61 15.74 -9.88
C SER A 49 0.17 15.27 -10.06
N GLY A 50 -0.76 16.22 -10.22
CA GLY A 50 -2.18 15.94 -10.44
C GLY A 50 -2.52 15.47 -11.85
N VAL A 51 -1.52 15.15 -12.69
CA VAL A 51 -1.71 14.65 -14.06
C VAL A 51 -2.05 13.17 -14.09
N GLU A 52 -2.88 12.77 -15.05
CA GLU A 52 -3.44 11.43 -15.17
C GLU A 52 -3.45 11.04 -16.67
N PHE A 53 -3.01 9.83 -17.03
CA PHE A 53 -2.98 9.31 -18.40
C PHE A 53 -3.82 8.04 -18.57
N SER A 54 -4.68 8.02 -19.59
CA SER A 54 -5.72 6.99 -19.77
C SER A 54 -5.75 6.41 -21.19
N GLY A 55 -6.31 5.20 -21.34
CA GLY A 55 -6.62 4.65 -22.67
C GLY A 55 -5.51 3.87 -23.38
N TRP A 56 -4.53 3.34 -22.62
CA TRP A 56 -3.32 2.60 -23.05
C TRP A 56 -3.53 1.33 -23.93
N GLN A 57 -4.70 1.16 -24.55
CA GLN A 57 -4.98 0.21 -25.63
C GLN A 57 -4.41 0.66 -26.99
N GLN A 58 -4.63 -0.17 -28.02
CA GLN A 58 -4.37 0.19 -29.42
C GLN A 58 -5.30 1.34 -29.86
N CYS A 59 -4.80 2.26 -30.68
CA CYS A 59 -5.56 3.43 -31.13
C CYS A 59 -6.77 3.06 -32.00
N THR A 60 -7.85 3.83 -31.85
CA THR A 60 -9.01 3.82 -32.76
C THR A 60 -8.89 4.95 -33.80
N ASN A 61 -9.63 4.82 -34.90
CA ASN A 61 -9.73 5.85 -35.95
C ASN A 61 -10.72 6.98 -35.58
N ASP A 62 -10.79 7.36 -34.30
CA ASP A 62 -11.65 8.47 -33.84
C ASP A 62 -11.05 9.84 -34.23
N PRO A 63 -11.72 10.65 -35.08
CA PRO A 63 -11.23 11.97 -35.48
C PRO A 63 -11.35 13.03 -34.36
N ASN A 64 -12.01 12.73 -33.24
CA ASN A 64 -12.17 13.62 -32.09
C ASN A 64 -11.40 13.15 -30.84
N TYR A 65 -10.52 12.15 -30.99
CA TYR A 65 -9.75 11.58 -29.89
C TYR A 65 -8.92 12.66 -29.16
N TYR A 66 -9.19 12.87 -27.88
CA TYR A 66 -8.46 13.82 -27.04
C TYR A 66 -7.27 13.13 -26.38
N GLY A 67 -6.06 13.34 -26.91
CA GLY A 67 -4.85 12.68 -26.39
C GLY A 67 -3.74 12.45 -27.42
N ILE A 68 -2.72 11.72 -26.97
CA ILE A 68 -1.46 11.43 -27.65
C ILE A 68 -1.56 10.07 -28.37
N ARG A 69 -1.17 10.01 -29.64
CA ARG A 69 -0.99 8.75 -30.38
C ARG A 69 0.50 8.39 -30.41
N ILE A 70 0.87 7.27 -29.79
CA ILE A 70 2.25 6.79 -29.71
C ILE A 70 2.49 5.72 -30.77
N SER A 71 3.47 5.93 -31.65
CA SER A 71 4.02 4.90 -32.55
C SER A 71 5.34 4.36 -32.02
N VAL A 72 5.72 3.17 -32.48
CA VAL A 72 7.02 2.54 -32.16
C VAL A 72 7.85 2.48 -33.44
N GLU A 73 9.03 3.08 -33.41
CA GLU A 73 9.86 3.32 -34.59
C GLU A 73 11.35 3.06 -34.28
N ASP A 74 12.05 2.40 -35.20
CA ASP A 74 13.49 2.10 -35.11
C ASP A 74 14.10 2.33 -36.50
N ILE A 75 14.27 3.60 -36.86
CA ILE A 75 14.74 4.07 -38.19
C ILE A 75 16.16 4.62 -38.10
N ASP A 76 16.92 4.56 -39.20
CA ASP A 76 18.29 5.07 -39.25
C ASP A 76 18.35 6.58 -38.97
N GLY A 77 19.23 6.99 -38.06
CA GLY A 77 19.31 8.35 -37.52
C GLY A 77 18.12 8.81 -36.66
N GLY A 78 17.06 8.00 -36.48
CA GLY A 78 15.84 8.40 -35.79
C GLY A 78 15.89 8.17 -34.28
N ALA A 79 15.98 9.27 -33.52
CA ALA A 79 15.75 9.25 -32.09
C ALA A 79 14.24 9.13 -31.76
N PRO A 80 13.88 8.59 -30.58
CA PRO A 80 12.60 8.88 -29.93
C PRO A 80 12.35 10.39 -29.88
N HIS A 81 11.10 10.79 -30.06
CA HIS A 81 10.73 12.21 -30.11
C HIS A 81 9.21 12.43 -29.98
N THR A 82 8.85 13.66 -29.64
CA THR A 82 7.50 14.23 -29.82
C THR A 82 7.45 15.25 -30.97
N MET A 83 6.38 15.24 -31.76
CA MET A 83 6.15 16.18 -32.88
C MET A 83 5.87 17.64 -32.45
N GLY A 84 5.76 17.90 -31.16
CA GLY A 84 5.42 19.19 -30.55
C GLY A 84 5.40 19.07 -29.02
N LEU A 85 4.98 20.13 -28.32
CA LEU A 85 4.87 20.13 -26.86
C LEU A 85 3.41 20.11 -26.41
N GLY A 86 3.11 19.38 -25.34
CA GLY A 86 1.79 19.41 -24.70
C GLY A 86 0.62 19.08 -25.64
N ALA A 87 -0.45 19.87 -25.56
CA ALA A 87 -1.64 19.77 -26.39
C ALA A 87 -1.39 19.99 -27.91
N MET A 88 -0.18 20.36 -28.35
CA MET A 88 0.18 20.27 -29.78
C MET A 88 0.14 18.82 -30.30
N LEU A 89 0.26 17.84 -29.40
CA LEU A 89 0.19 16.42 -29.73
C LEU A 89 -1.25 15.88 -29.85
N ASN A 90 -2.25 16.71 -29.58
CA ASN A 90 -3.65 16.29 -29.50
C ASN A 90 -4.16 15.73 -30.84
N ASN A 91 -4.52 14.45 -30.84
CA ASN A 91 -4.89 13.63 -31.99
C ASN A 91 -3.84 13.57 -33.13
N ALA A 92 -2.60 14.01 -32.88
CA ALA A 92 -1.56 14.03 -33.91
C ALA A 92 -1.16 12.59 -34.30
N GLN A 93 -1.24 12.25 -35.59
CA GLN A 93 -0.75 10.97 -36.10
C GLN A 93 0.78 10.93 -35.97
N GLY A 94 1.30 9.96 -35.20
CA GLY A 94 2.72 9.92 -34.84
C GLY A 94 3.12 11.06 -33.88
N GLY A 95 2.20 11.58 -33.06
CA GLY A 95 2.49 12.68 -32.13
C GLY A 95 3.65 12.40 -31.18
N MET A 96 3.85 11.14 -30.82
CA MET A 96 5.06 10.65 -30.14
C MET A 96 5.55 9.37 -30.83
N ALA A 97 6.86 9.25 -31.02
CA ALA A 97 7.53 8.05 -31.49
C ALA A 97 8.53 7.56 -30.43
N LEU A 98 8.43 6.28 -30.05
CA LEU A 98 9.35 5.62 -29.12
C LEU A 98 10.12 4.51 -29.84
N ASN A 99 11.38 4.26 -29.44
CA ASN A 99 12.13 3.11 -29.94
C ASN A 99 12.17 2.01 -28.86
N PHE A 100 11.84 0.78 -29.25
CA PHE A 100 11.83 -0.41 -28.38
C PHE A 100 12.90 -1.45 -28.76
N THR A 101 13.51 -1.37 -29.95
CA THR A 101 14.46 -2.40 -30.44
C THR A 101 15.89 -1.91 -30.65
N PHE A 102 16.10 -0.58 -30.68
CA PHE A 102 17.41 0.07 -30.63
C PHE A 102 18.44 -0.45 -31.65
N LYS A 103 18.00 -0.92 -32.82
CA LYS A 103 18.89 -1.48 -33.85
C LYS A 103 19.62 -0.39 -34.62
N ASN A 104 18.89 0.68 -34.93
CA ASN A 104 19.35 1.75 -35.81
C ASN A 104 19.68 3.03 -35.03
N TRP A 105 19.13 3.20 -33.82
CA TRP A 105 19.47 4.29 -32.91
C TRP A 105 19.76 3.78 -31.49
N SER A 106 20.81 4.33 -30.87
CA SER A 106 21.37 3.92 -29.57
C SER A 106 21.56 2.39 -29.37
N PRO A 107 22.38 1.69 -30.18
CA PRO A 107 22.58 0.23 -30.04
C PRO A 107 23.14 -0.25 -28.70
N SER A 108 23.69 0.66 -27.89
CA SER A 108 24.07 0.40 -26.49
C SER A 108 22.89 0.10 -25.56
N CYS A 109 21.65 0.30 -26.02
CA CYS A 109 20.42 -0.09 -25.32
C CYS A 109 20.00 -1.55 -25.53
N GLN A 110 20.60 -2.27 -26.49
CA GLN A 110 20.30 -3.68 -26.71
C GLN A 110 20.81 -4.56 -25.56
N GLY A 111 20.00 -5.50 -25.09
CA GLY A 111 20.21 -6.28 -23.87
C GLY A 111 19.98 -5.51 -22.57
N ARG A 112 19.40 -4.30 -22.65
CA ARG A 112 18.98 -3.45 -21.52
C ARG A 112 17.80 -2.56 -21.90
N GLU A 113 16.87 -3.13 -22.66
CA GLU A 113 15.74 -2.46 -23.29
C GLU A 113 14.88 -1.74 -22.24
N GLU A 114 14.50 -2.40 -21.14
CA GLU A 114 13.74 -1.79 -20.04
C GLU A 114 14.43 -0.54 -19.47
N TYR A 115 15.75 -0.59 -19.27
CA TYR A 115 16.52 0.55 -18.75
C TYR A 115 16.34 1.77 -19.66
N CYS A 116 16.45 1.58 -20.98
CA CYS A 116 16.36 2.68 -21.93
C CYS A 116 14.91 3.14 -22.13
N ILE A 117 13.97 2.21 -22.29
CA ILE A 117 12.55 2.50 -22.53
C ILE A 117 11.98 3.35 -21.39
N ARG A 118 12.25 3.01 -20.12
CA ARG A 118 11.74 3.79 -18.97
C ARG A 118 12.30 5.22 -18.93
N ARG A 119 13.56 5.42 -19.32
CA ARG A 119 14.27 6.72 -19.31
C ARG A 119 13.91 7.62 -20.49
N ILE A 120 13.64 7.01 -21.64
CA ILE A 120 13.12 7.69 -22.83
C ILE A 120 11.65 8.05 -22.59
N ALA A 121 10.81 7.11 -22.16
CA ALA A 121 9.39 7.35 -21.90
C ALA A 121 9.16 8.53 -20.95
N ALA A 122 9.85 8.55 -19.80
CA ALA A 122 9.71 9.65 -18.84
C ALA A 122 10.18 11.01 -19.42
N HIS A 123 11.14 11.04 -20.34
CA HIS A 123 11.58 12.26 -21.04
C HIS A 123 10.56 12.73 -22.10
N GLU A 124 10.14 11.84 -23.01
CA GLU A 124 9.16 12.18 -24.06
C GLU A 124 7.80 12.56 -23.47
N PHE A 125 7.41 11.98 -22.34
CA PHE A 125 6.22 12.42 -21.62
C PHE A 125 6.38 13.80 -20.96
N GLY A 126 7.59 14.23 -20.59
CA GLY A 126 7.86 15.61 -20.21
C GLY A 126 7.57 16.59 -21.35
N HIS A 127 8.01 16.27 -22.58
CA HIS A 127 7.60 17.02 -23.77
C HIS A 127 6.08 16.98 -23.99
N ALA A 128 5.46 15.80 -23.87
CA ALA A 128 4.01 15.63 -23.98
C ALA A 128 3.21 16.34 -22.88
N LEU A 129 3.84 16.79 -21.79
CA LEU A 129 3.25 17.63 -20.74
C LEU A 129 3.47 19.14 -20.97
N GLY A 130 4.17 19.52 -22.04
CA GLY A 130 4.44 20.91 -22.39
C GLY A 130 5.84 21.41 -22.00
N PHE A 131 6.72 20.53 -21.52
CA PHE A 131 8.03 20.93 -21.00
C PHE A 131 9.11 20.86 -22.10
N ALA A 132 9.81 21.97 -22.30
CA ALA A 132 10.93 22.09 -23.22
C ALA A 132 12.23 21.62 -22.57
N HIS A 133 13.24 21.34 -23.39
CA HIS A 133 14.59 21.02 -22.92
C HIS A 133 15.16 22.09 -21.99
N GLU A 134 15.71 21.70 -20.83
CA GLU A 134 16.29 22.62 -19.85
C GLU A 134 17.63 23.21 -20.36
N GLN A 135 18.31 22.61 -21.35
CA GLN A 135 19.42 23.30 -22.05
C GLN A 135 18.96 24.39 -23.03
N ASN A 136 17.69 24.41 -23.49
CA ASN A 136 17.19 25.43 -24.43
C ASN A 136 17.06 26.83 -23.82
N ARG A 137 17.27 26.99 -22.52
CA ARG A 137 16.93 28.22 -21.78
C ARG A 137 17.81 29.41 -22.13
N PRO A 138 17.34 30.64 -21.89
CA PRO A 138 18.18 31.83 -22.00
C PRO A 138 19.26 31.94 -20.90
N ASP A 139 19.13 31.16 -19.81
CA ASP A 139 20.02 31.19 -18.64
C ASP A 139 20.80 29.88 -18.40
N THR A 140 20.87 29.01 -19.41
CA THR A 140 21.74 27.83 -19.40
C THR A 140 23.21 28.23 -19.16
N PRO A 141 23.91 27.67 -18.14
CA PRO A 141 25.31 27.99 -17.89
C PRO A 141 26.22 27.55 -19.03
N SER A 142 27.30 28.30 -19.30
CA SER A 142 28.26 27.99 -20.37
C SER A 142 29.08 26.72 -20.16
N SER A 143 28.94 26.03 -19.03
CA SER A 143 29.44 24.67 -18.80
C SER A 143 28.57 23.59 -19.44
N CYS A 144 27.31 23.92 -19.77
CA CYS A 144 26.43 23.08 -20.57
C CYS A 144 26.64 23.44 -22.05
N ILE A 145 27.28 22.53 -22.79
CA ILE A 145 27.70 22.73 -24.18
C ILE A 145 26.81 22.01 -25.20
N GLU A 146 25.81 21.25 -24.74
CA GLU A 146 24.87 20.55 -25.60
C GLU A 146 24.00 21.55 -26.39
N PRO A 147 23.71 21.28 -27.67
CA PRO A 147 22.96 22.19 -28.52
C PRO A 147 21.50 22.31 -28.05
N ALA A 148 20.93 23.50 -28.24
CA ALA A 148 19.50 23.71 -28.08
C ALA A 148 18.73 22.97 -29.19
N GLN A 149 17.72 22.17 -28.83
CA GLN A 149 16.97 21.29 -29.72
C GLN A 149 15.47 21.40 -29.49
N GLY A 150 14.70 21.42 -30.59
CA GLY A 150 13.24 21.44 -30.55
C GLY A 150 12.65 22.76 -30.06
N THR A 151 11.39 22.71 -29.63
CA THR A 151 10.61 23.89 -29.21
C THR A 151 11.16 24.51 -27.91
N ARG A 152 11.07 25.83 -27.81
CA ARG A 152 11.39 26.60 -26.59
C ARG A 152 10.15 26.83 -25.74
N GLY A 153 10.31 26.80 -24.42
CA GLY A 153 9.29 27.24 -23.48
C GLY A 153 9.10 28.77 -23.47
N ASP A 154 7.99 29.21 -22.90
CA ASP A 154 7.70 30.62 -22.60
C ASP A 154 7.89 30.94 -21.10
N THR A 155 7.80 29.94 -20.23
CA THR A 155 7.72 30.10 -18.78
C THR A 155 8.87 29.41 -18.07
N MET A 156 9.54 30.16 -17.20
CA MET A 156 10.62 29.66 -16.34
C MET A 156 10.12 29.44 -14.90
N VAL A 157 10.50 28.30 -14.33
CA VAL A 157 10.58 28.08 -12.86
C VAL A 157 11.96 28.65 -12.37
N GLY A 158 12.45 28.49 -11.12
CA GLY A 158 13.41 29.38 -10.38
C GLY A 158 14.99 29.40 -10.56
N LEU A 159 15.77 28.30 -10.39
CA LEU A 159 17.27 28.24 -10.46
C LEU A 159 17.85 26.93 -11.09
N TRP A 160 18.70 27.04 -12.14
CA TRP A 160 18.89 26.09 -13.29
C TRP A 160 19.19 24.65 -12.88
N ASP A 161 18.53 23.68 -13.53
CA ASP A 161 18.50 22.30 -13.03
C ASP A 161 19.33 21.32 -13.88
N LEU A 162 20.57 21.13 -13.46
CA LEU A 162 21.48 20.11 -14.00
C LEU A 162 20.93 18.68 -13.88
N ALA A 163 20.06 18.42 -12.91
CA ALA A 163 19.51 17.10 -12.62
C ALA A 163 18.15 16.85 -13.29
N SER A 164 17.58 17.84 -14.00
CA SER A 164 16.32 17.67 -14.72
C SER A 164 16.38 16.54 -15.74
N ILE A 165 15.30 15.76 -15.83
CA ILE A 165 15.12 14.76 -16.89
C ILE A 165 15.13 15.37 -18.28
N MET A 166 14.75 16.65 -18.40
CA MET A 166 14.70 17.41 -19.66
C MET A 166 16.05 18.04 -20.05
N ASN A 167 17.16 17.73 -19.37
CA ASN A 167 18.46 18.36 -19.57
C ASN A 167 19.49 17.40 -20.20
N TYR A 168 19.95 17.65 -21.43
CA TYR A 168 20.97 16.82 -22.07
C TYR A 168 22.35 16.96 -21.41
N CYS A 169 22.60 18.04 -20.67
CA CYS A 169 23.83 18.23 -19.89
C CYS A 169 23.81 17.47 -18.54
N ASN A 170 22.77 16.70 -18.25
CA ASN A 170 22.66 15.91 -17.03
C ASN A 170 23.68 14.76 -17.04
N PRO A 171 24.57 14.63 -16.02
CA PRO A 171 25.55 13.55 -15.97
C PRO A 171 24.93 12.16 -15.78
N GLN A 172 23.64 12.07 -15.45
CA GLN A 172 22.83 10.86 -15.61
C GLN A 172 21.91 11.04 -16.82
N TRP A 173 22.06 10.17 -17.83
CA TRP A 173 21.25 10.25 -19.05
C TRP A 173 19.75 10.20 -18.70
N ASN A 174 19.02 11.22 -19.15
CA ASN A 174 17.62 11.49 -18.83
C ASN A 174 17.32 11.36 -17.31
N GLY A 175 18.16 11.93 -16.44
CA GLY A 175 17.94 11.94 -14.99
C GLY A 175 17.92 10.54 -14.34
N ASP A 176 18.50 9.54 -14.99
CA ASP A 176 18.32 8.12 -14.64
C ASP A 176 16.84 7.64 -14.66
N GLY A 177 15.97 8.38 -15.35
CA GLY A 177 14.53 8.12 -15.46
C GLY A 177 13.73 8.64 -14.27
N LYS A 178 14.32 9.54 -13.47
CA LYS A 178 13.72 10.13 -12.28
C LYS A 178 13.54 11.63 -12.48
N LEU A 179 12.49 12.17 -11.89
CA LEU A 179 12.23 13.61 -11.89
C LEU A 179 13.16 14.31 -10.91
N SER A 180 13.71 15.45 -11.30
CA SER A 180 14.35 16.36 -10.36
C SER A 180 13.31 17.02 -9.45
N ALA A 181 13.79 17.66 -8.38
CA ALA A 181 12.92 18.47 -7.52
C ALA A 181 12.16 19.58 -8.29
N THR A 182 12.68 20.06 -9.43
CA THR A 182 11.94 21.02 -10.26
C THR A 182 11.12 20.41 -11.37
N ASP A 183 11.48 19.25 -11.92
CA ASP A 183 10.55 18.55 -12.82
C ASP A 183 9.22 18.31 -12.08
N ILE A 184 9.32 17.96 -10.78
CA ILE A 184 8.20 17.91 -9.84
C ILE A 184 7.54 19.28 -9.64
N GLU A 185 8.27 20.33 -9.23
CA GLU A 185 7.69 21.68 -9.03
C GLU A 185 6.96 22.20 -10.28
N MET A 186 7.53 21.96 -11.47
CA MET A 186 6.99 22.36 -12.76
C MET A 186 5.73 21.57 -13.11
N ALA A 187 5.73 20.25 -12.95
CA ALA A 187 4.54 19.44 -13.11
C ALA A 187 3.42 19.87 -12.15
N GLN A 188 3.76 20.09 -10.87
CA GLN A 188 2.80 20.54 -9.85
C GLN A 188 2.24 21.95 -10.11
N LYS A 189 3.05 22.85 -10.70
CA LYS A 189 2.63 24.20 -11.05
C LYS A 189 1.58 24.24 -12.18
N PHE A 190 1.63 23.29 -13.12
CA PHE A 190 0.74 23.28 -14.29
C PHE A 190 -0.41 22.26 -14.19
N TYR A 191 -0.21 21.12 -13.51
CA TYR A 191 -1.21 20.05 -13.37
C TYR A 191 -1.71 19.88 -11.92
N GLY A 192 -1.25 20.71 -10.98
CA GLY A 192 -1.56 20.61 -9.56
C GLY A 192 -0.68 19.60 -8.80
N PRO A 193 -0.67 19.62 -7.47
CA PRO A 193 -0.04 18.56 -6.67
C PRO A 193 -0.68 17.20 -6.96
N HIS A 194 0.03 16.11 -6.67
CA HIS A 194 -0.58 14.79 -6.72
C HIS A 194 -1.82 14.75 -5.82
N LYS A 195 -2.92 14.23 -6.37
CA LYS A 195 -4.15 13.99 -5.61
C LYS A 195 -4.00 12.61 -4.98
N ASP A 196 -3.61 12.59 -3.71
CA ASP A 196 -3.69 11.38 -2.89
C ASP A 196 -5.05 10.69 -3.10
N THR A 197 -5.06 9.50 -3.69
CA THR A 197 -6.30 8.74 -3.94
C THR A 197 -6.68 7.97 -2.68
N GLU A 198 -7.51 8.64 -1.87
CA GLU A 198 -8.08 8.11 -0.63
C GLU A 198 -9.28 7.18 -0.96
N SER A 199 -8.99 5.89 -1.16
CA SER A 199 -10.00 4.85 -1.37
C SER A 199 -10.39 4.18 -0.05
N VAL A 200 -11.68 3.83 0.11
CA VAL A 200 -12.16 2.90 1.14
C VAL A 200 -12.79 1.70 0.46
N PHE A 201 -12.19 0.53 0.64
CA PHE A 201 -12.74 -0.75 0.19
C PHE A 201 -13.66 -1.31 1.27
N VAL A 202 -14.90 -1.67 0.95
CA VAL A 202 -15.91 -2.10 1.93
C VAL A 202 -16.56 -3.42 1.53
N MET A 203 -16.55 -4.39 2.45
CA MET A 203 -17.08 -5.74 2.29
C MET A 203 -18.62 -5.73 2.21
N LYS A 204 -19.20 -5.91 1.03
CA LYS A 204 -20.66 -5.95 0.80
C LYS A 204 -21.25 -7.33 1.04
N ARG A 205 -20.54 -8.37 0.60
CA ARG A 205 -20.89 -9.79 0.71
C ARG A 205 -19.64 -10.58 1.07
N VAL A 206 -19.72 -11.41 2.11
CA VAL A 206 -18.55 -12.12 2.66
C VAL A 206 -18.37 -13.54 2.11
N ALA A 207 -19.47 -14.22 1.79
CA ALA A 207 -19.49 -15.60 1.28
C ALA A 207 -19.41 -15.65 -0.26
N SER A 208 -18.86 -16.73 -0.83
CA SER A 208 -18.62 -16.83 -2.28
C SER A 208 -19.89 -16.57 -3.13
N PRO A 209 -19.80 -15.82 -4.25
CA PRO A 209 -18.70 -14.93 -4.61
C PRO A 209 -18.68 -13.70 -3.68
N ALA A 210 -17.58 -13.45 -2.98
CA ALA A 210 -17.47 -12.29 -2.10
C ALA A 210 -17.37 -11.00 -2.91
N LYS A 211 -17.91 -9.90 -2.38
CA LYS A 211 -18.07 -8.63 -3.08
C LYS A 211 -17.57 -7.48 -2.23
N ILE A 212 -16.65 -6.69 -2.77
CA ILE A 212 -16.02 -5.55 -2.10
C ILE A 212 -16.13 -4.33 -3.00
N THR A 213 -16.71 -3.25 -2.51
CA THR A 213 -16.86 -1.99 -3.27
C THR A 213 -15.76 -1.02 -2.86
N GLU A 214 -15.10 -0.40 -3.85
CA GLU A 214 -14.21 0.74 -3.65
C GLU A 214 -15.03 2.04 -3.66
N TYR A 215 -14.91 2.85 -2.62
CA TYR A 215 -15.42 4.22 -2.56
C TYR A 215 -14.26 5.21 -2.56
N ASP A 216 -14.41 6.35 -3.24
CA ASP A 216 -13.56 7.52 -3.01
C ASP A 216 -14.03 8.23 -1.73
N LEU A 217 -13.11 8.47 -0.79
CA LEU A 217 -13.40 8.99 0.54
C LEU A 217 -14.03 10.39 0.52
N ASN A 218 -13.58 11.22 -0.43
CA ASN A 218 -13.87 12.66 -0.46
C ASN A 218 -15.19 12.98 -1.18
N THR A 219 -15.42 12.35 -2.33
CA THR A 219 -16.64 12.46 -3.14
C THR A 219 -17.75 11.50 -2.70
N ARG A 220 -17.39 10.42 -1.98
CA ARG A 220 -18.27 9.30 -1.59
C ARG A 220 -18.85 8.48 -2.76
N ALA A 221 -18.29 8.64 -3.96
CA ALA A 221 -18.71 7.89 -5.14
C ALA A 221 -18.17 6.44 -5.13
N GLU A 222 -18.89 5.52 -5.76
CA GLU A 222 -18.38 4.18 -6.07
C GLU A 222 -17.39 4.25 -7.24
N VAL A 223 -16.19 3.68 -7.05
CA VAL A 223 -15.05 3.77 -7.96
C VAL A 223 -14.76 2.43 -8.65
N SER A 224 -15.04 1.31 -7.97
CA SER A 224 -14.98 -0.04 -8.52
C SER A 224 -15.72 -1.06 -7.64
N THR A 225 -15.82 -2.31 -8.11
CA THR A 225 -16.24 -3.45 -7.29
C THR A 225 -15.40 -4.67 -7.63
N ILE A 226 -14.75 -5.23 -6.63
CA ILE A 226 -14.01 -6.49 -6.68
C ILE A 226 -15.01 -7.61 -6.40
N ASN A 227 -15.02 -8.63 -7.26
CA ASN A 227 -15.75 -9.88 -7.03
C ASN A 227 -14.72 -11.00 -6.91
N LEU A 228 -14.76 -11.73 -5.80
CA LEU A 228 -13.88 -12.88 -5.52
C LEU A 228 -14.75 -14.13 -5.49
N ASP A 229 -14.77 -14.89 -6.59
CA ASP A 229 -15.34 -16.23 -6.61
C ASP A 229 -14.25 -17.26 -6.29
N PHE A 230 -14.53 -18.10 -5.29
CA PHE A 230 -13.64 -19.16 -4.82
C PHE A 230 -14.37 -20.49 -4.61
N GLY A 231 -15.61 -20.62 -5.11
CA GLY A 231 -16.32 -21.90 -5.19
C GLY A 231 -17.59 -21.99 -4.35
N SER A 232 -17.51 -22.52 -3.13
CA SER A 232 -18.71 -22.93 -2.40
C SER A 232 -19.33 -21.79 -1.58
N GLY A 233 -20.64 -21.84 -1.37
CA GLY A 233 -21.37 -20.85 -0.58
C GLY A 233 -21.04 -20.85 0.92
N ASP A 234 -20.35 -21.89 1.42
CA ASP A 234 -19.88 -22.00 2.80
C ASP A 234 -18.48 -21.38 3.00
N ASP A 235 -17.77 -21.05 1.92
CA ASP A 235 -16.48 -20.37 1.94
C ASP A 235 -16.69 -18.85 2.12
N TYR A 236 -15.82 -18.17 2.88
CA TYR A 236 -15.97 -16.74 3.20
C TYR A 236 -14.66 -16.00 3.44
N VAL A 237 -14.66 -14.67 3.26
CA VAL A 237 -13.53 -13.80 3.65
C VAL A 237 -13.45 -13.66 5.17
N ARG A 238 -12.32 -14.07 5.78
CA ARG A 238 -12.05 -13.94 7.22
C ARG A 238 -11.31 -12.63 7.57
N ARG A 239 -10.48 -12.09 6.69
CA ARG A 239 -9.75 -10.83 6.90
C ARG A 239 -9.47 -10.14 5.57
N MET A 240 -9.50 -8.81 5.54
CA MET A 240 -9.04 -7.95 4.45
C MET A 240 -8.05 -6.94 5.05
N PHE A 241 -6.91 -6.68 4.41
CA PHE A 241 -5.93 -5.69 4.90
C PHE A 241 -5.07 -5.12 3.76
N ALA A 242 -4.52 -3.92 3.91
CA ALA A 242 -3.60 -3.32 2.94
C ALA A 242 -2.16 -3.83 3.10
N SER A 243 -1.36 -3.69 2.05
CA SER A 243 0.10 -3.63 2.16
C SER A 243 0.55 -2.30 2.81
N PRO A 244 1.74 -2.24 3.46
CA PRO A 244 2.25 -1.00 4.05
C PRO A 244 2.50 0.14 3.03
N ASP A 245 2.79 -0.21 1.78
CA ASP A 245 2.90 0.74 0.66
C ASP A 245 1.55 1.15 0.05
N GLN A 246 0.45 0.58 0.54
CA GLN A 246 -0.93 0.85 0.12
C GLN A 246 -1.23 0.56 -1.37
N LYS A 247 -0.42 -0.28 -2.04
CA LYS A 247 -0.60 -0.68 -3.45
C LYS A 247 -1.38 -1.98 -3.63
N ARG A 248 -1.45 -2.84 -2.61
CA ARG A 248 -2.11 -4.16 -2.65
C ARG A 248 -3.12 -4.32 -1.52
N LEU A 249 -4.21 -5.02 -1.82
CA LEU A 249 -5.13 -5.59 -0.84
C LEU A 249 -4.85 -7.07 -0.67
N TYR A 250 -4.82 -7.53 0.56
CA TYR A 250 -4.72 -8.93 0.92
C TYR A 250 -6.05 -9.43 1.49
N PHE A 251 -6.52 -10.56 0.97
CA PHE A 251 -7.75 -11.22 1.43
C PHE A 251 -7.38 -12.60 2.00
N GLU A 252 -7.68 -12.81 3.28
CA GLU A 252 -7.66 -14.15 3.87
C GLU A 252 -9.05 -14.78 3.72
N LEU A 253 -9.13 -15.85 2.93
CA LEU A 253 -10.33 -16.65 2.74
C LEU A 253 -10.29 -17.88 3.64
N ALA A 254 -11.37 -18.16 4.35
CA ALA A 254 -11.57 -19.42 5.05
C ALA A 254 -12.40 -20.36 4.17
N ILE A 255 -11.84 -21.53 3.87
CA ILE A 255 -12.44 -22.54 2.99
C ILE A 255 -12.92 -23.74 3.80
N ALA A 256 -14.14 -24.19 3.53
CA ALA A 256 -14.78 -25.34 4.14
C ALA A 256 -13.95 -26.62 3.96
N SER A 257 -13.87 -27.44 5.01
CA SER A 257 -13.03 -28.64 5.01
C SER A 257 -13.64 -29.74 4.16
N GLN A 258 -12.95 -30.16 3.09
CA GLN A 258 -13.27 -31.43 2.43
C GLN A 258 -13.15 -32.61 3.41
N PRO A 259 -14.06 -33.60 3.35
CA PRO A 259 -14.25 -34.60 4.41
C PRO A 259 -13.01 -35.48 4.63
N GLY A 260 -12.58 -35.57 5.89
CA GLY A 260 -11.44 -36.38 6.33
C GLY A 260 -11.39 -36.49 7.87
N LEU A 261 -10.66 -37.50 8.38
CA LEU A 261 -10.59 -37.81 9.81
C LEU A 261 -9.52 -36.99 10.55
N GLN A 262 -9.75 -35.68 10.73
CA GLN A 262 -9.22 -34.88 11.86
C GLN A 262 -10.25 -33.83 12.30
N GLU A 263 -9.90 -32.93 13.22
CA GLU A 263 -10.83 -32.19 14.09
C GLU A 263 -12.01 -31.49 13.39
N LYS A 264 -13.20 -31.64 13.98
CA LYS A 264 -14.41 -30.89 13.60
C LYS A 264 -14.18 -29.38 13.82
N GLY A 265 -13.79 -28.67 12.77
CA GLY A 265 -13.65 -27.21 12.77
C GLY A 265 -12.43 -26.67 12.02
N ALA A 266 -11.46 -27.52 11.65
CA ALA A 266 -10.25 -27.08 10.96
C ALA A 266 -10.52 -26.66 9.49
N GLN A 267 -10.71 -25.36 9.26
CA GLN A 267 -10.83 -24.76 7.92
C GLN A 267 -9.46 -24.67 7.22
N SER A 268 -9.46 -24.57 5.88
CA SER A 268 -8.22 -24.30 5.11
C SER A 268 -8.19 -22.82 4.73
N SER A 269 -7.13 -22.08 5.05
CA SER A 269 -7.03 -20.69 4.59
C SER A 269 -6.40 -20.56 3.20
N VAL A 270 -6.83 -19.55 2.44
CA VAL A 270 -6.16 -19.05 1.23
C VAL A 270 -5.88 -17.56 1.40
N LEU A 271 -4.67 -17.12 1.08
CA LEU A 271 -4.33 -15.70 0.99
C LEU A 271 -4.33 -15.29 -0.49
N ILE A 272 -5.12 -14.27 -0.84
CA ILE A 272 -5.13 -13.64 -2.17
C ILE A 272 -4.48 -12.27 -2.06
N ALA A 273 -3.60 -11.92 -3.02
CA ALA A 273 -3.15 -10.56 -3.23
C ALA A 273 -3.82 -9.95 -4.47
N TYR A 274 -4.42 -8.78 -4.29
CA TYR A 274 -5.04 -7.97 -5.34
C TYR A 274 -4.25 -6.68 -5.51
N ASP A 275 -3.82 -6.40 -6.72
CA ASP A 275 -3.08 -5.19 -7.06
C ASP A 275 -4.07 -4.08 -7.47
N ILE A 276 -4.05 -2.97 -6.72
CA ILE A 276 -5.08 -1.93 -6.81
C ILE A 276 -4.95 -1.14 -8.13
N ALA A 277 -3.73 -0.96 -8.63
CA ALA A 277 -3.45 -0.18 -9.84
C ALA A 277 -3.84 -0.92 -11.13
N SER A 278 -3.53 -2.22 -11.22
CA SER A 278 -3.93 -3.10 -12.34
C SER A 278 -5.34 -3.68 -12.21
N ARG A 279 -5.96 -3.53 -11.03
CA ARG A 279 -7.29 -4.03 -10.66
C ARG A 279 -7.45 -5.55 -10.82
N ALA A 280 -6.36 -6.29 -10.61
CA ALA A 280 -6.26 -7.74 -10.85
C ALA A 280 -5.76 -8.50 -9.61
N ILE A 281 -6.11 -9.78 -9.53
CA ILE A 281 -5.45 -10.71 -8.59
C ILE A 281 -4.01 -10.92 -9.08
N ALA A 282 -3.03 -10.51 -8.28
CA ALA A 282 -1.61 -10.68 -8.57
C ALA A 282 -1.18 -12.14 -8.33
N TRP A 283 -1.62 -12.72 -7.21
CA TRP A 283 -1.39 -14.13 -6.86
C TRP A 283 -2.38 -14.62 -5.79
N ASN A 284 -2.45 -15.93 -5.60
CA ASN A 284 -3.11 -16.57 -4.44
C ASN A 284 -2.31 -17.78 -3.97
N VAL A 285 -2.38 -18.09 -2.67
CA VAL A 285 -1.63 -19.18 -2.04
C VAL A 285 -2.44 -19.87 -0.94
N ARG A 286 -2.36 -21.19 -0.86
CA ARG A 286 -2.98 -22.00 0.21
C ARG A 286 -2.09 -22.00 1.45
N LEU A 287 -2.68 -21.74 2.61
CA LEU A 287 -2.04 -21.79 3.93
C LEU A 287 -2.36 -23.13 4.63
N SER A 288 -1.82 -23.33 5.84
CA SER A 288 -2.12 -24.53 6.64
C SER A 288 -3.59 -24.60 7.09
N ARG A 289 -4.01 -25.79 7.55
CA ARG A 289 -5.35 -26.08 8.08
C ARG A 289 -5.35 -25.95 9.60
N THR A 290 -5.53 -24.74 10.12
CA THR A 290 -5.57 -24.46 11.57
C THR A 290 -6.75 -23.57 11.93
N ALA A 291 -7.23 -23.66 13.18
CA ALA A 291 -8.35 -22.85 13.65
C ALA A 291 -7.99 -21.35 13.72
N SER A 292 -6.75 -21.03 14.07
CA SER A 292 -6.21 -19.67 14.13
C SER A 292 -4.95 -19.54 13.29
N ILE A 293 -4.80 -18.41 12.60
CA ILE A 293 -3.54 -17.95 12.02
C ILE A 293 -3.35 -16.48 12.40
N GLU A 294 -2.10 -16.03 12.49
CA GLU A 294 -1.79 -14.60 12.49
C GLU A 294 -0.98 -14.22 11.25
N LEU A 295 -1.22 -12.99 10.77
CA LEU A 295 -0.65 -12.46 9.52
C LEU A 295 -0.08 -11.06 9.76
N ARG A 296 1.16 -10.83 9.34
CA ARG A 296 1.82 -9.52 9.32
C ARG A 296 2.64 -9.35 8.04
N VAL A 297 2.53 -8.20 7.39
CA VAL A 297 3.39 -7.81 6.26
C VAL A 297 4.63 -7.12 6.82
N SER A 298 5.82 -7.39 6.28
CA SER A 298 7.02 -6.63 6.63
C SER A 298 6.85 -5.15 6.22
N PRO A 299 7.37 -4.17 6.99
CA PRO A 299 7.17 -2.75 6.67
C PRO A 299 7.73 -2.29 5.32
N ASP A 300 8.67 -3.04 4.72
CA ASP A 300 9.18 -2.81 3.35
C ASP A 300 8.32 -3.47 2.25
N ASN A 301 7.20 -4.09 2.59
CA ASN A 301 6.32 -4.85 1.69
C ASN A 301 7.02 -5.99 0.92
N SER A 302 8.15 -6.53 1.41
CA SER A 302 8.86 -7.65 0.77
C SER A 302 8.33 -9.04 1.16
N GLN A 303 7.80 -9.17 2.37
CA GLN A 303 7.46 -10.45 3.01
C GLN A 303 6.10 -10.38 3.72
N ILE A 304 5.41 -11.51 3.80
CA ILE A 304 4.26 -11.70 4.67
C ILE A 304 4.55 -12.90 5.58
N TYR A 305 4.57 -12.66 6.88
CA TYR A 305 4.69 -13.69 7.90
C TYR A 305 3.32 -14.22 8.24
N TYR A 306 3.10 -15.51 8.03
CA TYR A 306 1.93 -16.21 8.57
C TYR A 306 2.37 -17.18 9.67
N ALA A 307 1.72 -17.09 10.83
CA ALA A 307 1.88 -18.04 11.93
C ALA A 307 0.70 -19.01 11.98
N ALA A 308 0.99 -20.28 12.27
CA ALA A 308 0.00 -21.32 12.53
C ALA A 308 0.58 -22.32 13.54
N ASP A 309 -0.17 -22.60 14.60
CA ASP A 309 0.21 -23.44 15.73
C ASP A 309 1.61 -23.13 16.28
N ASN A 310 2.59 -24.02 16.06
CA ASN A 310 3.99 -23.89 16.47
C ASN A 310 4.92 -23.45 15.32
N THR A 311 4.40 -22.87 14.24
CA THR A 311 5.16 -22.48 13.05
C THR A 311 4.96 -21.02 12.67
N ILE A 312 5.98 -20.45 12.01
CA ILE A 312 5.89 -19.21 11.24
C ILE A 312 6.47 -19.49 9.86
N SER A 313 5.78 -19.10 8.79
CA SER A 313 6.28 -19.18 7.43
C SER A 313 6.32 -17.81 6.78
N VAL A 314 7.37 -17.57 5.98
CA VAL A 314 7.51 -16.41 5.11
C VAL A 314 6.85 -16.70 3.77
N ILE A 315 6.00 -15.79 3.31
CA ILE A 315 5.47 -15.71 1.95
C ILE A 315 6.15 -14.51 1.29
N ASN A 316 6.67 -14.66 0.07
CA ASN A 316 7.14 -13.52 -0.71
C ASN A 316 5.91 -12.65 -1.11
N ALA A 317 5.95 -11.35 -0.81
CA ALA A 317 4.81 -10.46 -1.03
C ALA A 317 4.59 -10.09 -2.51
N GLU A 318 5.64 -10.16 -3.34
CA GLU A 318 5.62 -9.88 -4.78
C GLU A 318 4.88 -10.98 -5.54
N ASP A 319 5.21 -12.26 -5.29
CA ASP A 319 4.79 -13.41 -6.11
C ASP A 319 4.01 -14.53 -5.38
N GLY A 320 3.83 -14.41 -4.05
CA GLY A 320 3.03 -15.34 -3.25
C GLY A 320 3.71 -16.67 -2.91
N LYS A 321 4.98 -16.88 -3.26
CA LYS A 321 5.69 -18.13 -2.94
C LYS A 321 5.94 -18.26 -1.44
N VAL A 322 5.52 -19.38 -0.86
CA VAL A 322 5.92 -19.77 0.51
C VAL A 322 7.39 -20.20 0.48
N GLY A 323 8.22 -19.55 1.31
CA GLY A 323 9.65 -19.77 1.40
C GLY A 323 10.08 -20.34 2.75
N ASN A 324 10.68 -19.51 3.60
CA ASN A 324 11.26 -19.96 4.86
C ASN A 324 10.18 -20.31 5.90
N VAL A 325 10.16 -21.57 6.33
CA VAL A 325 9.42 -22.02 7.53
C VAL A 325 10.37 -22.08 8.73
N MET A 326 9.90 -21.58 9.87
CA MET A 326 10.48 -21.72 11.20
C MET A 326 9.50 -22.52 12.07
N THR A 327 10.00 -23.52 12.79
CA THR A 327 9.18 -24.42 13.61
C THR A 327 9.71 -24.45 15.04
N PHE A 328 8.88 -24.01 15.99
CA PHE A 328 9.18 -24.11 17.42
C PHE A 328 8.90 -25.53 17.94
N PRO A 329 9.48 -25.95 19.08
CA PRO A 329 9.09 -27.18 19.76
C PRO A 329 7.57 -27.25 19.99
N ALA A 330 6.96 -28.44 19.87
CA ALA A 330 5.50 -28.62 19.85
C ALA A 330 4.73 -28.21 21.13
N TYR A 331 5.43 -27.79 22.20
CA TYR A 331 4.84 -27.19 23.40
C TYR A 331 4.77 -25.65 23.34
N TYR A 332 5.21 -25.03 22.24
CA TYR A 332 4.93 -23.65 21.90
C TYR A 332 3.65 -23.54 21.06
N SER A 333 2.89 -22.47 21.24
CA SER A 333 1.90 -21.99 20.27
C SER A 333 2.08 -20.49 20.08
N VAL A 334 2.17 -20.04 18.83
CA VAL A 334 2.19 -18.61 18.51
C VAL A 334 0.82 -18.01 18.77
N LYS A 335 0.80 -16.84 19.43
CA LYS A 335 -0.41 -16.14 19.88
C LYS A 335 -0.58 -14.75 19.26
N ALA A 336 0.52 -14.04 19.01
CA ALA A 336 0.52 -12.82 18.21
C ALA A 336 1.89 -12.62 17.53
N LEU A 337 1.90 -11.91 16.41
CA LEU A 337 3.10 -11.48 15.67
C LEU A 337 3.16 -9.95 15.58
N ASP A 338 4.37 -9.40 15.55
CA ASP A 338 4.62 -8.04 15.07
C ASP A 338 6.01 -7.87 14.42
N THR A 339 6.22 -6.75 13.72
CA THR A 339 7.41 -6.48 12.87
C THR A 339 7.81 -5.01 12.91
N THR A 340 9.10 -4.70 12.71
CA THR A 340 9.64 -3.33 12.84
C THR A 340 10.41 -2.89 11.60
N PRO A 341 10.26 -1.63 11.13
CA PRO A 341 10.91 -1.15 9.89
C PRO A 341 12.43 -1.15 9.96
N ASP A 342 13.01 -1.10 11.17
CA ASP A 342 14.46 -1.16 11.39
C ASP A 342 15.06 -2.57 11.18
N ASP A 343 14.25 -3.63 11.05
CA ASP A 343 14.74 -5.02 10.87
C ASP A 343 13.70 -5.94 10.19
N ASN A 344 13.74 -5.99 8.85
CA ASN A 344 12.85 -6.83 8.03
C ASN A 344 13.26 -8.31 7.94
N ASP A 345 14.31 -8.75 8.65
CA ASP A 345 14.63 -10.19 8.83
C ASP A 345 14.12 -10.73 10.18
N THR A 346 13.64 -9.85 11.08
CA THR A 346 13.14 -10.19 12.42
C THR A 346 11.61 -10.14 12.50
N VAL A 347 11.04 -11.14 13.19
CA VAL A 347 9.66 -11.13 13.67
C VAL A 347 9.67 -11.20 15.20
N TYR A 348 8.81 -10.39 15.84
CA TYR A 348 8.55 -10.46 17.27
C TYR A 348 7.31 -11.33 17.50
N VAL A 349 7.43 -12.29 18.42
CA VAL A 349 6.46 -13.37 18.58
C VAL A 349 6.01 -13.43 20.03
N LEU A 350 4.72 -13.18 20.30
CA LEU A 350 4.11 -13.55 21.57
C LEU A 350 3.71 -15.02 21.46
N ALA A 351 4.30 -15.89 22.28
CA ALA A 351 4.07 -17.33 22.23
C ALA A 351 3.77 -17.91 23.61
N SER A 352 2.74 -18.76 23.69
CA SER A 352 2.47 -19.58 24.87
C SER A 352 3.43 -20.76 24.94
N THR A 353 3.89 -21.11 26.14
CA THR A 353 4.57 -22.38 26.46
C THR A 353 3.71 -23.23 27.38
N SER A 354 3.91 -24.56 27.35
CA SER A 354 3.20 -25.58 28.13
C SER A 354 2.60 -25.09 29.47
N GLY A 355 1.28 -25.13 29.58
CA GLY A 355 0.54 -24.53 30.68
C GLY A 355 0.03 -23.13 30.31
N THR A 356 0.11 -22.19 31.25
CA THR A 356 -0.43 -20.83 31.12
C THR A 356 0.64 -19.75 30.89
N GLN A 357 1.91 -20.12 30.67
CA GLN A 357 3.00 -19.15 30.52
C GLN A 357 3.10 -18.59 29.10
N GLN A 358 3.49 -17.33 28.98
CA GLN A 358 3.83 -16.67 27.72
C GLN A 358 5.24 -16.08 27.74
N ASN A 359 5.88 -16.06 26.56
CA ASN A 359 7.16 -15.46 26.29
C ASN A 359 7.05 -14.52 25.07
N ILE A 360 7.86 -13.47 25.04
CA ILE A 360 8.11 -12.65 23.86
C ILE A 360 9.46 -13.12 23.28
N LEU A 361 9.44 -13.56 22.02
CA LEU A 361 10.62 -14.03 21.29
C LEU A 361 10.98 -13.01 20.21
N ARG A 362 12.28 -12.72 20.05
CA ARG A 362 12.79 -12.11 18.81
C ARG A 362 13.30 -13.23 17.91
N VAL A 363 12.77 -13.36 16.71
CA VAL A 363 13.02 -14.51 15.83
C VAL A 363 13.51 -14.02 14.48
N ASN A 364 14.71 -14.43 14.08
CA ASN A 364 15.23 -14.13 12.75
C ASN A 364 14.76 -15.20 11.77
N MET A 365 13.98 -14.80 10.77
CA MET A 365 13.30 -15.70 9.83
C MET A 365 14.23 -16.21 8.70
N LYS A 366 15.40 -15.59 8.54
CA LYS A 366 16.42 -15.93 7.54
C LYS A 366 17.42 -16.96 8.07
N THR A 367 17.86 -16.82 9.32
CA THR A 367 18.67 -17.83 10.02
C THR A 367 17.83 -18.91 10.72
N LYS A 368 16.50 -18.73 10.80
CA LYS A 368 15.55 -19.65 11.46
C LYS A 368 15.93 -19.91 12.92
N SER A 369 16.19 -18.83 13.66
CA SER A 369 16.67 -18.90 15.04
C SER A 369 15.99 -17.87 15.94
N VAL A 370 15.71 -18.28 17.17
CA VAL A 370 15.33 -17.37 18.26
C VAL A 370 16.60 -16.61 18.68
N MET A 371 16.62 -15.30 18.51
CA MET A 371 17.72 -14.41 18.92
C MET A 371 17.68 -14.15 20.42
N THR A 372 16.49 -13.85 20.94
CA THR A 372 16.22 -13.65 22.38
C THR A 372 14.84 -14.21 22.75
N SER A 373 14.68 -14.59 24.01
CA SER A 373 13.42 -15.03 24.60
C SER A 373 13.29 -14.40 25.98
N PHE A 374 12.17 -13.73 26.22
CA PHE A 374 11.89 -13.04 27.48
C PHE A 374 10.57 -13.54 28.07
N ALA A 375 10.60 -13.93 29.36
CA ALA A 375 9.42 -14.43 30.06
C ALA A 375 8.40 -13.30 30.29
N ALA A 376 7.30 -13.33 29.53
CA ALA A 376 6.28 -12.29 29.53
C ALA A 376 5.25 -12.45 30.67
N GLY A 377 5.17 -13.64 31.27
CA GLY A 377 4.36 -13.95 32.46
C GLY A 377 3.30 -15.00 32.19
N GLN A 378 2.10 -14.82 32.75
CA GLN A 378 0.94 -15.68 32.46
C GLN A 378 0.11 -15.10 31.31
N LEU A 379 -0.55 -15.96 30.54
CA LEU A 379 -1.50 -15.63 29.48
C LEU A 379 -2.83 -15.11 30.05
N PRO A 380 -3.53 -14.19 29.36
CA PRO A 380 -4.94 -13.91 29.63
C PRO A 380 -5.80 -15.19 29.56
N SER A 381 -6.89 -15.23 30.35
CA SER A 381 -7.84 -16.37 30.41
C SER A 381 -8.98 -16.30 29.36
N ARG A 382 -8.84 -15.39 28.39
CA ARG A 382 -9.63 -15.25 27.16
C ARG A 382 -8.62 -15.01 26.04
N ASP A 383 -8.92 -15.42 24.80
CA ASP A 383 -7.98 -15.46 23.67
C ASP A 383 -7.58 -14.07 23.09
N TYR A 384 -7.62 -13.00 23.89
CA TYR A 384 -7.23 -11.63 23.53
C TYR A 384 -5.70 -11.49 23.54
N HIS A 385 -5.07 -12.19 22.60
CA HIS A 385 -3.64 -12.19 22.41
C HIS A 385 -3.22 -11.04 21.49
N VAL A 386 -2.70 -9.98 22.09
CA VAL A 386 -2.22 -8.79 21.39
C VAL A 386 -0.75 -8.52 21.71
N LEU A 387 -0.02 -8.11 20.67
CA LEU A 387 1.36 -7.65 20.72
C LEU A 387 1.46 -6.45 19.77
N ALA A 388 2.08 -5.37 20.25
CA ALA A 388 2.62 -4.31 19.41
C ALA A 388 4.08 -4.05 19.82
N VAL A 389 4.94 -3.73 18.86
CA VAL A 389 6.34 -3.37 19.08
C VAL A 389 6.58 -1.96 18.54
N THR A 390 7.37 -1.15 19.24
CA THR A 390 7.70 0.19 18.74
C THR A 390 8.53 0.10 17.46
N PRO A 391 8.38 1.04 16.50
CA PRO A 391 9.13 1.02 15.24
C PRO A 391 10.65 0.84 15.40
N ASP A 392 11.22 1.36 16.48
CA ASP A 392 12.63 1.25 16.83
C ASP A 392 13.09 -0.08 17.47
N GLY A 393 12.19 -1.06 17.61
CA GLY A 393 12.45 -2.40 18.15
C GLY A 393 12.80 -2.47 19.63
N LYS A 394 12.60 -1.40 20.43
CA LYS A 394 13.04 -1.35 21.84
C LYS A 394 11.97 -1.70 22.86
N ARG A 395 10.68 -1.54 22.54
CA ARG A 395 9.56 -1.76 23.48
C ARG A 395 8.53 -2.69 22.87
N ALA A 396 8.06 -3.67 23.65
CA ALA A 396 6.90 -4.51 23.30
C ALA A 396 5.75 -4.28 24.28
N VAL A 397 4.57 -4.02 23.77
CA VAL A 397 3.33 -3.77 24.53
C VAL A 397 2.37 -4.94 24.32
N TYR A 398 1.87 -5.51 25.42
CA TYR A 398 1.09 -6.76 25.40
C TYR A 398 0.18 -6.87 26.65
N MET A 399 -0.65 -7.92 26.69
CA MET A 399 -1.62 -8.15 27.78
C MET A 399 -1.23 -9.25 28.76
N LYS A 400 -1.54 -9.02 30.04
CA LYS A 400 -1.39 -9.97 31.16
C LYS A 400 -2.70 -10.08 31.95
N PRO A 401 -3.08 -11.26 32.46
CA PRO A 401 -4.30 -11.44 33.24
C PRO A 401 -4.24 -10.67 34.57
N VAL A 402 -5.38 -10.17 35.02
CA VAL A 402 -5.57 -9.71 36.40
C VAL A 402 -6.28 -10.79 37.19
N SER A 403 -5.60 -11.35 38.20
CA SER A 403 -6.15 -12.37 39.09
C SER A 403 -7.47 -11.91 39.71
N ASN A 404 -8.50 -12.75 39.63
CA ASN A 404 -9.81 -12.60 40.27
C ASN A 404 -10.73 -11.47 39.73
N LEU A 405 -10.31 -10.68 38.73
CA LEU A 405 -11.09 -9.54 38.20
C LEU A 405 -11.58 -9.68 36.74
N GLY A 406 -11.32 -10.82 36.09
CA GLY A 406 -11.89 -11.14 34.77
C GLY A 406 -11.46 -10.22 33.61
N GLY A 407 -10.35 -9.49 33.77
CA GLY A 407 -9.80 -8.58 32.77
C GLY A 407 -8.28 -8.67 32.68
N SER A 408 -7.68 -7.84 31.83
CA SER A 408 -6.22 -7.80 31.60
C SER A 408 -5.62 -6.43 31.86
N ASN A 409 -4.38 -6.40 32.35
CA ASN A 409 -3.57 -5.19 32.46
C ASN A 409 -2.54 -5.16 31.34
N MET A 410 -2.42 -4.00 30.70
CA MET A 410 -1.39 -3.77 29.69
C MET A 410 -0.01 -3.68 30.34
N SER A 411 1.00 -4.22 29.67
CA SER A 411 2.39 -4.20 30.13
C SER A 411 3.32 -3.86 28.99
N GLU A 412 4.37 -3.12 29.29
CA GLU A 412 5.49 -2.82 28.39
C GLU A 412 6.71 -3.64 28.82
N MET A 413 7.40 -4.25 27.87
CA MET A 413 8.68 -4.92 28.03
C MET A 413 9.77 -4.17 27.28
N ASP A 414 10.87 -3.88 27.97
CA ASP A 414 12.13 -3.41 27.39
C ASP A 414 12.83 -4.57 26.67
N LEU A 415 12.86 -4.54 25.34
CA LEU A 415 13.41 -5.61 24.49
C LEU A 415 14.94 -5.70 24.52
N SER A 416 15.64 -4.75 25.15
CA SER A 416 17.10 -4.84 25.36
C SER A 416 17.48 -5.76 26.52
N ASN A 417 16.59 -5.96 27.50
CA ASN A 417 16.91 -6.64 28.75
C ASN A 417 15.77 -7.44 29.41
N GLY A 418 14.57 -7.47 28.81
CA GLY A 418 13.42 -8.26 29.26
C GLY A 418 12.70 -7.72 30.50
N LYS A 419 13.06 -6.54 31.02
CA LYS A 419 12.33 -5.93 32.15
C LYS A 419 10.92 -5.54 31.71
N ILE A 420 9.95 -5.87 32.55
CA ILE A 420 8.54 -5.54 32.33
C ILE A 420 8.14 -4.44 33.31
N ARG A 421 7.49 -3.37 32.83
CA ARG A 421 6.68 -2.47 33.66
C ARG A 421 5.20 -2.64 33.31
N GLN A 422 4.36 -2.71 34.33
CA GLN A 422 2.91 -2.64 34.14
C GLN A 422 2.55 -1.20 33.76
N LEU A 423 1.78 -1.02 32.69
CA LEU A 423 1.33 0.30 32.25
C LEU A 423 0.12 0.72 33.11
N PRO A 424 0.12 1.91 33.75
CA PRO A 424 -0.95 2.33 34.65
C PRO A 424 -2.32 2.44 33.95
N GLY A 425 -3.34 1.95 34.62
CA GLY A 425 -4.76 2.12 34.31
C GLY A 425 -5.57 1.94 35.59
N GLY A 426 -6.64 2.72 35.76
CA GLY A 426 -7.46 2.67 36.97
C GLY A 426 -8.26 1.37 37.09
N GLU A 427 -8.74 0.83 35.97
CA GLU A 427 -9.50 -0.41 35.87
C GLU A 427 -8.84 -1.38 34.88
N PRO A 428 -8.93 -2.71 35.08
CA PRO A 428 -8.49 -3.71 34.11
C PRO A 428 -9.32 -3.68 32.83
N TYR A 429 -8.65 -3.68 31.69
CA TYR A 429 -9.25 -3.77 30.35
C TYR A 429 -10.02 -5.08 30.15
N LYS A 430 -11.07 -5.07 29.33
CA LYS A 430 -12.02 -6.20 29.20
C LYS A 430 -11.79 -7.05 27.96
N SER A 431 -11.60 -6.45 26.79
CA SER A 431 -11.35 -7.15 25.52
C SER A 431 -10.56 -6.24 24.57
N VAL A 432 -9.24 -6.20 24.78
CA VAL A 432 -8.38 -5.37 23.92
C VAL A 432 -8.09 -6.05 22.60
N ASN A 433 -8.36 -5.31 21.52
CA ASN A 433 -8.19 -5.71 20.14
C ASN A 433 -7.48 -4.59 19.37
N ASN A 434 -6.86 -4.93 18.23
CA ASN A 434 -6.23 -3.96 17.31
C ASN A 434 -5.17 -3.07 17.99
N LEU A 435 -4.36 -3.65 18.88
CA LEU A 435 -3.23 -2.96 19.49
C LEU A 435 -2.11 -2.79 18.46
N GLN A 436 -1.72 -1.54 18.21
CA GLN A 436 -0.64 -1.18 17.30
C GLN A 436 0.16 0.01 17.84
N ALA A 437 1.46 0.09 17.52
CA ALA A 437 2.27 1.27 17.79
C ALA A 437 1.96 2.36 16.74
N THR A 438 1.76 3.60 17.17
CA THR A 438 1.64 4.77 16.26
C THR A 438 2.99 5.46 16.05
N ASN A 439 3.90 5.33 17.03
CA ASN A 439 5.29 5.76 16.99
C ASN A 439 6.06 5.13 18.19
N ASN A 440 7.30 5.54 18.44
CA ASN A 440 8.15 4.99 19.53
C ASN A 440 7.67 5.31 20.96
N HIS A 441 6.66 6.19 21.11
CA HIS A 441 6.19 6.72 22.40
C HIS A 441 4.70 6.47 22.62
N GLN A 442 3.97 5.88 21.67
CA GLN A 442 2.51 5.75 21.75
C GLN A 442 1.99 4.49 21.05
N VAL A 443 0.97 3.88 21.66
CA VAL A 443 0.13 2.85 21.05
C VAL A 443 -1.32 3.32 20.93
N VAL A 444 -2.05 2.77 19.96
CA VAL A 444 -3.51 2.89 19.86
C VAL A 444 -4.14 1.49 19.86
N PHE A 445 -5.32 1.37 20.47
CA PHE A 445 -6.08 0.11 20.57
C PHE A 445 -7.56 0.37 20.87
N VAL A 446 -8.38 -0.67 20.74
CA VAL A 446 -9.77 -0.71 21.23
C VAL A 446 -9.82 -1.49 22.54
N ASP A 447 -10.59 -1.06 23.55
CA ASP A 447 -11.06 -1.96 24.62
C ASP A 447 -12.55 -2.24 24.46
N ASN A 448 -12.89 -3.40 23.91
CA ASN A 448 -14.27 -3.82 23.69
C ASN A 448 -14.93 -4.21 25.01
N ASN A 449 -16.17 -3.74 25.24
CA ASN A 449 -16.85 -3.95 26.50
C ASN A 449 -18.31 -4.34 26.27
N GLU A 450 -18.62 -5.62 26.49
CA GLU A 450 -19.93 -6.25 26.23
C GLU A 450 -21.13 -5.47 26.80
N TYR A 451 -20.93 -4.66 27.85
CA TYR A 451 -21.97 -3.93 28.55
C TYR A 451 -21.89 -2.40 28.44
N ASN A 452 -20.74 -1.84 28.04
CA ASN A 452 -20.47 -0.38 28.04
C ASN A 452 -20.06 0.12 26.65
N VAL A 453 -19.58 1.36 26.56
CA VAL A 453 -18.87 1.88 25.39
C VAL A 453 -17.54 1.14 25.19
N ALA A 454 -17.19 0.88 23.93
CA ALA A 454 -15.87 0.46 23.47
C ALA A 454 -15.07 1.68 22.95
N PRO A 455 -14.20 2.30 23.76
CA PRO A 455 -13.39 3.43 23.33
C PRO A 455 -12.23 3.00 22.45
N VAL A 456 -11.84 3.89 21.53
CA VAL A 456 -10.50 3.87 20.94
C VAL A 456 -9.58 4.67 21.86
N ILE A 457 -8.47 4.06 22.28
CA ILE A 457 -7.58 4.59 23.32
C ILE A 457 -6.19 4.81 22.71
N PHE A 458 -5.75 6.06 22.70
CA PHE A 458 -4.34 6.40 22.53
C PHE A 458 -3.66 6.41 23.89
N TYR A 459 -2.56 5.65 24.03
CA TYR A 459 -1.80 5.55 25.27
C TYR A 459 -0.36 6.01 25.03
N ASP A 460 0.06 7.03 25.78
CA ASP A 460 1.43 7.54 25.79
C ASP A 460 2.31 6.71 26.74
N LEU A 461 3.34 6.05 26.20
CA LEU A 461 4.18 5.07 26.89
C LEU A 461 5.15 5.71 27.90
N ASP A 462 5.45 7.00 27.79
CA ASP A 462 6.43 7.67 28.64
C ASP A 462 5.78 8.36 29.84
N THR A 463 4.63 8.98 29.64
CA THR A 463 3.85 9.67 30.68
C THR A 463 2.75 8.81 31.30
N GLY A 464 2.28 7.76 30.61
CA GLY A 464 1.08 7.01 30.98
C GLY A 464 -0.23 7.73 30.65
N GLY A 465 -0.17 8.85 29.93
CA GLY A 465 -1.32 9.65 29.51
C GLY A 465 -2.24 8.88 28.56
N LYS A 466 -3.54 9.19 28.61
CA LYS A 466 -4.56 8.55 27.77
C LYS A 466 -5.45 9.59 27.13
N VAL A 467 -5.62 9.49 25.81
CA VAL A 467 -6.66 10.21 25.07
C VAL A 467 -7.71 9.20 24.63
N TRP A 468 -8.94 9.44 25.03
CA TRP A 468 -10.10 8.62 24.69
C TRP A 468 -10.75 9.24 23.46
N ALA A 469 -10.60 8.60 22.30
CA ALA A 469 -11.36 8.98 21.12
C ALA A 469 -12.75 8.32 21.27
N GLU A 470 -13.72 9.10 21.74
CA GLU A 470 -15.03 8.58 22.14
C GLU A 470 -15.77 7.94 20.95
N SER A 471 -16.25 6.72 21.18
CA SER A 471 -17.20 6.04 20.33
C SER A 471 -18.52 5.92 21.09
N ASN A 472 -19.65 5.84 20.36
CA ASN A 472 -20.93 5.39 20.93
C ASN A 472 -21.23 3.95 20.48
N ARG A 473 -20.19 3.10 20.48
CA ARG A 473 -20.21 1.69 20.03
C ARG A 473 -20.00 0.77 21.23
N LYS A 474 -20.46 -0.49 21.18
CA LYS A 474 -20.18 -1.52 22.20
C LYS A 474 -19.10 -2.51 21.74
N LEU A 475 -18.96 -2.65 20.44
CA LEU A 475 -17.96 -3.45 19.77
C LEU A 475 -17.35 -2.60 18.63
N ILE A 476 -16.02 -2.57 18.55
CA ILE A 476 -15.29 -2.16 17.36
C ILE A 476 -14.41 -3.36 16.98
N PRO A 477 -14.71 -4.07 15.88
CA PRO A 477 -13.99 -5.29 15.52
C PRO A 477 -12.59 -4.97 14.99
N GLU A 478 -12.43 -3.85 14.27
CA GLU A 478 -11.20 -3.41 13.63
C GLU A 478 -11.07 -1.88 13.73
N ILE A 479 -9.84 -1.39 13.86
CA ILE A 479 -9.46 0.00 13.58
C ILE A 479 -8.27 0.04 12.62
N GLN A 480 -8.16 1.12 11.86
CA GLN A 480 -7.01 1.42 11.00
C GLN A 480 -6.57 2.86 11.25
N TYR A 481 -5.38 3.05 11.83
CA TYR A 481 -4.80 4.36 12.14
C TYR A 481 -4.04 4.94 10.94
N ASP A 482 -4.41 6.15 10.53
CA ASP A 482 -3.70 6.92 9.51
C ASP A 482 -2.67 7.86 10.15
N ALA A 483 -1.39 7.52 10.05
CA ALA A 483 -0.29 8.32 10.60
C ALA A 483 -0.16 9.73 9.97
N LYS A 484 -0.67 9.97 8.75
CA LYS A 484 -0.56 11.27 8.06
C LYS A 484 -1.57 12.30 8.60
N THR A 485 -2.77 11.87 9.00
CA THR A 485 -3.80 12.75 9.59
C THR A 485 -3.99 12.54 11.11
N GLN A 486 -3.31 11.54 11.67
CA GLN A 486 -3.49 11.04 13.04
C GLN A 486 -4.94 10.59 13.36
N SER A 487 -5.72 10.28 12.32
CA SER A 487 -7.11 9.83 12.45
C SER A 487 -7.21 8.30 12.57
N VAL A 488 -8.36 7.82 13.04
CA VAL A 488 -8.66 6.38 13.14
C VAL A 488 -9.92 6.06 12.36
N PHE A 489 -9.81 5.23 11.34
CA PHE A 489 -10.95 4.61 10.68
C PHE A 489 -11.42 3.40 11.48
N LEU A 490 -12.75 3.20 11.56
CA LEU A 490 -13.37 2.10 12.30
C LEU A 490 -14.71 1.70 11.68
N MET A 491 -15.18 0.50 12.03
CA MET A 491 -16.52 0.03 11.63
C MET A 491 -17.53 0.19 12.77
N SER A 492 -18.70 0.74 12.44
CA SER A 492 -19.80 1.01 13.37
C SER A 492 -20.67 -0.23 13.62
N ASP A 493 -20.58 -0.85 14.81
CA ASP A 493 -21.38 -2.05 15.18
C ASP A 493 -22.91 -1.86 15.08
N LEU A 494 -23.39 -0.62 15.27
CA LEU A 494 -24.81 -0.27 15.22
C LEU A 494 -25.35 -0.03 13.80
N LYS A 495 -24.48 0.21 12.81
CA LYS A 495 -24.88 0.64 11.45
C LYS A 495 -24.24 -0.14 10.30
N ASP A 496 -23.17 -0.88 10.60
CA ASP A 496 -22.22 -1.40 9.63
C ASP A 496 -21.61 -0.33 8.71
N THR A 497 -21.53 0.95 9.13
CA THR A 497 -20.89 2.02 8.35
C THR A 497 -19.45 2.29 8.77
N VAL A 498 -18.60 2.62 7.80
CA VAL A 498 -17.25 3.14 8.05
C VAL A 498 -17.34 4.55 8.64
N GLU A 499 -16.70 4.75 9.78
CA GLU A 499 -16.56 6.02 10.50
C GLU A 499 -15.07 6.37 10.65
N GLN A 500 -14.75 7.67 10.69
CA GLN A 500 -13.40 8.17 10.98
C GLN A 500 -13.42 9.09 12.20
N LEU A 501 -12.55 8.83 13.17
CA LEU A 501 -12.28 9.71 14.30
C LEU A 501 -11.13 10.64 13.92
N VAL A 502 -11.44 11.92 13.67
CA VAL A 502 -10.47 12.95 13.26
C VAL A 502 -10.04 13.78 14.48
N PRO A 503 -8.74 13.88 14.81
CA PRO A 503 -8.27 14.66 15.96
C PRO A 503 -8.60 16.15 15.80
N GLN A 504 -8.94 16.81 16.91
CA GLN A 504 -9.28 18.23 16.99
C GLN A 504 -8.22 18.99 17.80
N GLY A 505 -8.13 20.31 17.60
CA GLY A 505 -7.12 21.17 18.23
C GLY A 505 -7.24 21.34 19.75
N ASP A 506 -8.31 20.83 20.36
CA ASP A 506 -8.55 20.77 21.81
C ASP A 506 -8.21 19.41 22.44
N GLY A 507 -7.72 18.45 21.63
CA GLY A 507 -7.41 17.08 22.05
C GLY A 507 -8.61 16.12 22.00
N THR A 508 -9.79 16.56 21.57
CA THR A 508 -10.94 15.69 21.30
C THR A 508 -10.82 15.03 19.92
N TYR A 509 -11.74 14.09 19.62
CA TYR A 509 -11.86 13.48 18.30
C TYR A 509 -13.28 13.68 17.75
N LYS A 510 -13.38 14.17 16.53
CA LYS A 510 -14.64 14.34 15.80
C LYS A 510 -14.91 13.09 14.97
N ASN A 511 -16.04 12.42 15.22
CA ASN A 511 -16.52 11.32 14.38
C ASN A 511 -17.13 11.85 13.07
N ILE A 512 -16.72 11.26 11.94
CA ILE A 512 -17.28 11.46 10.61
C ILE A 512 -17.82 10.11 10.10
N ASP A 513 -19.13 10.01 9.93
CA ASP A 513 -19.79 8.87 9.28
C ASP A 513 -19.82 9.10 7.75
N PHE A 514 -19.23 8.16 6.99
CA PHE A 514 -19.22 8.23 5.53
C PHE A 514 -20.53 7.70 4.92
N GLY A 515 -21.26 6.85 5.64
CA GLY A 515 -22.40 6.12 5.10
C GLY A 515 -22.01 4.90 4.24
N PHE A 516 -20.72 4.52 4.20
CA PHE A 516 -20.27 3.34 3.47
C PHE A 516 -20.65 2.06 4.24
N THR A 517 -21.84 1.53 4.00
CA THR A 517 -22.36 0.34 4.69
C THR A 517 -21.72 -0.95 4.18
N ALA A 518 -21.21 -1.78 5.09
CA ALA A 518 -20.77 -3.16 4.89
C ALA A 518 -21.93 -4.15 5.04
N PHE A 519 -21.72 -5.41 4.63
CA PHE A 519 -22.65 -6.52 4.86
C PHE A 519 -24.08 -6.24 4.35
N THR A 520 -24.21 -5.65 3.16
CA THR A 520 -25.51 -5.32 2.55
C THR A 520 -26.15 -6.48 1.76
N GLU A 521 -25.41 -7.58 1.54
CA GLU A 521 -25.80 -8.69 0.66
C GLU A 521 -25.55 -10.06 1.33
N ASP A 522 -26.56 -10.94 1.31
CA ASP A 522 -26.53 -12.36 1.74
C ASP A 522 -25.92 -12.67 3.13
N VAL A 523 -26.27 -11.87 4.15
CA VAL A 523 -25.77 -12.03 5.52
C VAL A 523 -26.53 -13.10 6.30
N ILE A 524 -26.02 -14.33 6.29
CA ILE A 524 -26.43 -15.40 7.22
C ILE A 524 -25.71 -15.25 8.58
N TRP A 525 -24.45 -14.79 8.55
CA TRP A 525 -23.63 -14.52 9.73
C TRP A 525 -22.66 -13.38 9.43
N LYS A 526 -22.36 -12.56 10.45
CA LYS A 526 -21.29 -11.55 10.40
C LYS A 526 -20.04 -12.14 11.08
N PRO A 527 -18.97 -12.50 10.35
CA PRO A 527 -17.68 -12.71 10.98
C PRO A 527 -17.20 -11.42 11.65
N MET A 528 -16.35 -11.54 12.67
CA MET A 528 -15.51 -10.43 13.15
C MET A 528 -14.35 -10.13 12.17
N ALA A 529 -14.62 -10.27 10.87
CA ALA A 529 -13.68 -9.98 9.82
C ALA A 529 -13.45 -8.48 9.71
N ALA A 530 -12.23 -8.10 9.35
CA ALA A 530 -11.88 -6.76 8.88
C ALA A 530 -12.80 -6.37 7.72
N PRO A 531 -13.80 -5.48 7.94
CA PRO A 531 -14.91 -5.31 7.00
C PRO A 531 -14.71 -4.14 6.04
N PHE A 532 -13.64 -3.37 6.24
CA PHE A 532 -13.21 -2.30 5.36
C PHE A 532 -11.68 -2.23 5.32
N VAL A 533 -11.12 -1.57 4.31
CA VAL A 533 -9.72 -1.15 4.28
C VAL A 533 -9.65 0.27 3.73
N PHE A 534 -9.06 1.18 4.51
CA PHE A 534 -8.65 2.49 4.04
C PHE A 534 -7.30 2.39 3.32
N VAL A 535 -7.18 3.09 2.20
CA VAL A 535 -6.00 3.13 1.34
C VAL A 535 -5.79 4.55 0.85
N ARG A 536 -4.62 5.12 1.09
CA ARG A 536 -4.15 6.34 0.44
C ARG A 536 -2.96 6.01 -0.46
N ARG A 537 -3.09 6.27 -1.77
CA ARG A 537 -2.01 6.16 -2.76
C ARG A 537 -1.64 7.55 -3.26
#